data_AF-A0A6G1ZJM6-F1
#
_entry.id   AF-A0A6G1ZJM6-F1
#
_cell.length_a   1.000
_cell.length_b   1.000
_cell.length_c   1.000
_cell.angle_alpha   90.00
_cell.angle_beta   90.00
_cell.angle_gamma   90.00
#
_symmetry.space_group_name_H-M   'P 1'
#
loop_
_entity.id
_entity.type
_entity.pdbx_description
1 polymer ?
#
loop_
_entity_poly.entity_id
_entity_poly.type
_entity_poly.pdbx_seq_one_letter_code
_entity_poly.pdbx_strand_id
1 'polypeptide(L)'
;MREYIEWFNQVLTVAILLYFHQESEYKQLKDVYPPRNGWMEAVTGQMDTNFEERIVIMLALMPHICPQILDIFFVQNKNFDRQYTEFGGWKGLSHGGFLPTGETASFILAGEDVEKRKEVIHMFSKSHWFYGKNILRLEGAGEGEPLLSSQLRVSEEFLSRVQLDVEYKPDYTTGFPAKRITTELDWEDMVLDYQVTTELEEINTWISSGKTIMEDWGLSRILKAGYRSLFYGPPGTGKTLAATLLGKKNNMDVYRIDLSMIVSKYIGETEKNLAKVFDLAENRNWILFFDEADALFGKRTSTNTSNDRHANQEVAYLLQRIEDFPGMVILATNLRSNIDEAFSRRFQSVIYFPMPTEELRAEIWRKMLKGWPKDVDEDLITMAARTELSGGSIANVVRRCALATVNQKNQSLDKLILKNALQKEKLK
;
A
#
# COMPACT_ATOMS: atom_id res chain seq x y z
N MET A 1 3.38 -25.32 9.69
CA MET A 1 4.73 -24.72 9.84
C MET A 1 5.79 -25.68 10.38
N ARG A 2 5.68 -26.23 11.61
CA ARG A 2 6.76 -27.06 12.21
C ARG A 2 7.20 -28.24 11.34
N GLU A 3 6.26 -29.02 10.80
CA GLU A 3 6.56 -30.12 9.86
C GLU A 3 7.33 -29.66 8.61
N TYR A 4 7.05 -28.45 8.12
CA TYR A 4 7.77 -27.87 6.98
C TYR A 4 9.20 -27.49 7.36
N ILE A 5 9.45 -27.01 8.57
CA ILE A 5 10.80 -26.72 9.08
C ILE A 5 11.61 -28.00 9.18
N GLU A 6 11.01 -29.07 9.74
CA GLU A 6 11.64 -30.39 9.86
C GLU A 6 11.95 -30.98 8.48
N TRP A 7 10.98 -30.93 7.56
CA TRP A 7 11.17 -31.33 6.15
C TRP A 7 12.29 -30.53 5.47
N PHE A 8 12.29 -29.20 5.60
CA PHE A 8 13.31 -28.36 4.98
C PHE A 8 14.72 -28.65 5.54
N ASN A 9 14.83 -28.92 6.84
CA ASN A 9 16.10 -29.32 7.44
C ASN A 9 16.62 -30.66 6.87
N GLN A 10 15.73 -31.62 6.60
CA GLN A 10 16.08 -32.88 5.92
C GLN A 10 16.53 -32.63 4.49
N VAL A 11 15.82 -31.77 3.74
CA VAL A 11 16.19 -31.36 2.38
C VAL A 11 17.61 -30.78 2.35
N LEU A 12 17.93 -29.85 3.25
CA LEU A 12 19.27 -29.26 3.33
C LEU A 12 20.36 -30.29 3.62
N THR A 13 20.08 -31.19 4.56
CA THR A 13 21.01 -32.28 4.93
C THR A 13 21.29 -33.17 3.71
N VAL A 14 20.24 -33.60 3.01
CA VAL A 14 20.38 -34.44 1.81
C VAL A 14 21.11 -33.70 0.68
N ALA A 15 20.81 -32.42 0.44
CA ALA A 15 21.48 -31.63 -0.59
C ALA A 15 23.00 -31.58 -0.38
N ILE A 16 23.44 -31.40 0.88
CA ILE A 16 24.86 -31.34 1.23
C ILE A 16 25.53 -32.71 1.16
N LEU A 17 24.87 -33.78 1.63
CA LEU A 17 25.39 -35.14 1.53
C LEU A 17 25.59 -35.56 0.07
N LEU A 18 24.61 -35.25 -0.80
CA LEU A 18 24.70 -35.54 -2.23
C LEU A 18 25.83 -34.77 -2.92
N TYR A 19 26.01 -33.48 -2.57
CA TYR A 19 27.09 -32.66 -3.11
C TYR A 19 28.48 -33.18 -2.72
N PHE A 20 28.67 -33.60 -1.46
CA PHE A 20 29.94 -34.18 -1.01
C PHE A 20 30.12 -35.66 -1.36
N HIS A 21 29.19 -36.26 -2.11
CA HIS A 21 29.16 -37.69 -2.44
C HIS A 21 29.26 -38.58 -1.19
N GLN A 22 28.61 -38.16 -0.10
CA GLN A 22 28.52 -38.91 1.16
C GLN A 22 27.30 -39.83 1.16
N GLU A 23 27.30 -40.82 2.07
CA GLU A 23 26.18 -41.72 2.24
C GLU A 23 24.94 -40.94 2.70
N SER A 24 23.84 -41.08 1.96
CA SER A 24 22.57 -40.42 2.20
C SER A 24 21.46 -41.45 2.14
N GLU A 25 20.47 -41.30 3.01
CA GLU A 25 19.24 -42.11 2.99
C GLU A 25 18.50 -41.97 1.65
N TYR A 26 18.60 -40.80 1.02
CA TYR A 26 17.95 -40.46 -0.24
C TYR A 26 18.96 -40.27 -1.36
N LYS A 27 18.62 -40.79 -2.56
CA LYS A 27 19.47 -40.66 -3.76
C LYS A 27 19.17 -39.40 -4.56
N GLN A 28 17.96 -38.85 -4.43
CA GLN A 28 17.55 -37.61 -5.08
C GLN A 28 16.80 -36.74 -4.09
N LEU A 29 16.92 -35.42 -4.24
CA LEU A 29 16.27 -34.45 -3.34
C LEU A 29 14.74 -34.61 -3.34
N LYS A 30 14.16 -34.90 -4.51
CA LYS A 30 12.72 -35.10 -4.71
C LYS A 30 12.12 -36.28 -3.95
N ASP A 31 12.97 -37.17 -3.44
CA ASP A 31 12.53 -38.33 -2.65
C ASP A 31 12.20 -37.91 -1.20
N VAL A 32 12.61 -36.71 -0.77
CA VAL A 32 12.26 -36.11 0.52
C VAL A 32 10.90 -35.41 0.40
N TYR A 33 9.81 -36.14 0.60
CA TYR A 33 8.46 -35.62 0.33
C TYR A 33 8.02 -34.47 1.26
N PRO A 34 7.44 -33.38 0.72
CA PRO A 34 6.94 -32.28 1.54
C PRO A 34 5.66 -32.65 2.31
N PRO A 35 5.41 -32.02 3.48
CA PRO A 35 4.18 -32.22 4.23
C PRO A 35 2.93 -31.80 3.44
N ARG A 36 1.88 -32.63 3.48
CA ARG A 36 0.60 -32.38 2.77
C ARG A 36 -0.51 -31.81 3.67
N ASN A 37 -0.13 -30.93 4.61
CA ASN A 37 -1.06 -30.36 5.59
C ASN A 37 -1.75 -29.06 5.11
N GLY A 38 -1.55 -28.63 3.86
CA GLY A 38 -2.18 -27.44 3.29
C GLY A 38 -1.61 -26.10 3.77
N TRP A 39 -0.61 -26.12 4.66
CA TRP A 39 -0.08 -24.90 5.27
C TRP A 39 0.55 -23.97 4.24
N MET A 40 1.31 -24.51 3.28
CA MET A 40 2.00 -23.70 2.26
C MET A 40 0.99 -22.97 1.38
N GLU A 41 -0.05 -23.67 0.94
CA GLU A 41 -1.11 -23.16 0.09
C GLU A 41 -1.91 -22.07 0.82
N ALA A 42 -2.19 -22.28 2.11
CA ALA A 42 -2.87 -21.30 2.94
C ALA A 42 -2.07 -20.00 3.11
N VAL A 43 -0.76 -20.08 3.42
CA VAL A 43 0.04 -18.86 3.68
C VAL A 43 0.46 -18.13 2.41
N THR A 44 0.64 -18.84 1.30
CA THR A 44 1.00 -18.26 -0.01
C THR A 44 -0.22 -17.82 -0.82
N GLY A 45 -1.39 -18.37 -0.51
CA GLY A 45 -2.59 -18.26 -1.34
C GLY A 45 -2.42 -18.90 -2.73
N GLN A 46 -1.42 -19.79 -2.92
CA GLN A 46 -1.14 -20.49 -4.18
C GLN A 46 -1.45 -21.97 -4.03
N MET A 47 -2.38 -22.51 -4.83
CA MET A 47 -2.82 -23.90 -4.70
C MET A 47 -1.82 -24.90 -5.29
N ASP A 48 -1.10 -24.52 -6.35
CA ASP A 48 -0.24 -25.44 -7.13
C ASP A 48 1.26 -25.16 -6.93
N THR A 49 1.70 -24.98 -5.68
CA THR A 49 3.13 -24.78 -5.39
C THR A 49 3.91 -26.09 -5.61
N ASN A 50 4.88 -26.09 -6.51
CA ASN A 50 5.70 -27.26 -6.82
C ASN A 50 6.79 -27.54 -5.76
N PHE A 51 7.56 -28.62 -5.94
CA PHE A 51 8.55 -29.06 -4.96
C PHE A 51 9.68 -28.03 -4.77
N GLU A 52 10.24 -27.55 -5.88
CA GLU A 52 11.33 -26.60 -5.92
C GLU A 52 10.92 -25.26 -5.33
N GLU A 53 9.72 -24.78 -5.64
CA GLU A 53 9.15 -23.55 -5.08
C GLU A 53 9.00 -23.62 -3.57
N ARG A 54 8.54 -24.76 -3.03
CA ARG A 54 8.45 -24.96 -1.57
C ARG A 54 9.82 -24.83 -0.90
N ILE A 55 10.87 -25.36 -1.51
CA ILE A 55 12.25 -25.24 -1.01
C ILE A 55 12.67 -23.77 -1.00
N VAL A 56 12.45 -23.03 -2.09
CA VAL A 56 12.84 -21.61 -2.18
C VAL A 56 12.11 -20.77 -1.14
N ILE A 57 10.80 -21.00 -0.94
CA ILE A 57 10.02 -20.30 0.07
C ILE A 57 10.56 -20.59 1.48
N MET A 58 10.80 -21.87 1.80
CA MET A 58 11.33 -22.24 3.11
C MET A 58 12.73 -21.68 3.34
N LEU A 59 13.60 -21.74 2.33
CA LEU A 59 14.94 -21.14 2.38
C LEU A 59 14.88 -19.66 2.72
N ALA A 60 13.99 -18.91 2.05
CA ALA A 60 13.81 -17.48 2.27
C ALA A 60 13.27 -17.18 3.69
N LEU A 61 12.43 -18.06 4.25
CA LEU A 61 11.85 -17.88 5.59
C LEU A 61 12.82 -18.21 6.74
N MET A 62 13.79 -19.10 6.55
CA MET A 62 14.65 -19.59 7.64
C MET A 62 15.40 -18.50 8.41
N PRO A 63 15.98 -17.45 7.78
CA PRO A 63 16.63 -16.36 8.53
C PRO A 63 15.72 -15.69 9.56
N HIS A 64 14.41 -15.71 9.34
CA HIS A 64 13.41 -15.04 10.16
C HIS A 64 12.76 -15.94 11.21
N ILE A 65 12.73 -17.27 10.98
CA ILE A 65 12.01 -18.23 11.82
C ILE A 65 12.94 -19.15 12.59
N CYS A 66 13.96 -19.70 11.91
CA CYS A 66 14.86 -20.70 12.47
C CYS A 66 16.27 -20.52 11.86
N PRO A 67 16.96 -19.40 12.18
CA PRO A 67 18.20 -19.01 11.49
C PRO A 67 19.31 -20.06 11.60
N GLN A 68 19.38 -20.79 12.72
CA GLN A 68 20.40 -21.80 12.98
C GLN A 68 20.39 -22.98 12.00
N ILE A 69 19.28 -23.24 11.29
CA ILE A 69 19.22 -24.28 10.26
C ILE A 69 20.16 -23.97 9.09
N LEU A 70 20.40 -22.69 8.81
CA LEU A 70 21.27 -22.27 7.71
C LEU A 70 22.75 -22.23 8.09
N ASP A 71 23.11 -22.46 9.36
CA ASP A 71 24.52 -22.46 9.79
C ASP A 71 25.34 -23.56 9.11
N ILE A 72 24.67 -24.57 8.56
CA ILE A 72 25.28 -25.64 7.75
C ILE A 72 26.01 -25.10 6.50
N PHE A 73 25.69 -23.88 6.05
CA PHE A 73 26.37 -23.22 4.93
C PHE A 73 27.64 -22.45 5.33
N PHE A 74 27.94 -22.32 6.63
CA PHE A 74 29.20 -21.72 7.08
C PHE A 74 30.40 -22.66 6.97
N VAL A 75 30.22 -23.89 6.47
CA VAL A 75 31.28 -24.87 6.27
C VAL A 75 32.38 -24.31 5.36
N GLN A 76 33.62 -24.32 5.85
CA GLN A 76 34.79 -23.87 5.12
C GLN A 76 35.36 -24.97 4.23
N ASN A 77 35.74 -24.59 3.02
CA ASN A 77 36.52 -25.42 2.13
C ASN A 77 37.99 -25.41 2.61
N LYS A 78 38.42 -26.53 3.20
CA LYS A 78 39.77 -26.71 3.76
C LYS A 78 40.90 -26.53 2.74
N ASN A 79 40.62 -26.70 1.44
CA ASN A 79 41.64 -26.60 0.40
C ASN A 79 41.92 -25.15 0.00
N PHE A 80 40.96 -24.24 0.18
CA PHE A 80 41.02 -22.86 -0.32
C PHE A 80 40.89 -21.80 0.77
N ASP A 81 40.79 -22.20 2.04
CA ASP A 81 40.62 -21.32 3.20
C ASP A 81 39.50 -20.28 3.03
N ARG A 82 38.41 -20.71 2.40
CA ARG A 82 37.21 -19.90 2.14
C ARG A 82 35.96 -20.76 2.15
N GLN A 83 34.79 -20.16 2.17
CA GLN A 83 33.52 -20.88 2.01
C GLN A 83 33.36 -21.38 0.57
N TYR A 84 32.54 -22.43 0.39
CA TYR A 84 32.15 -22.90 -0.93
C TYR A 84 31.43 -21.77 -1.66
N THR A 85 31.89 -21.46 -2.87
CA THR A 85 31.34 -20.36 -3.67
C THR A 85 29.90 -20.66 -4.08
N GLU A 86 29.63 -21.94 -4.31
CA GLU A 86 28.34 -22.52 -4.68
C GLU A 86 27.30 -22.34 -3.57
N PHE A 87 27.69 -22.30 -2.30
CA PHE A 87 26.73 -22.12 -1.21
C PHE A 87 26.16 -20.70 -1.19
N GLY A 88 26.90 -19.73 -1.71
CA GLY A 88 26.54 -18.31 -1.71
C GLY A 88 26.28 -17.78 -0.30
N GLY A 89 25.27 -16.90 -0.21
CA GLY A 89 24.85 -16.32 1.05
C GLY A 89 25.68 -15.14 1.53
N TRP A 90 25.05 -14.27 2.32
CA TRP A 90 25.69 -13.17 3.01
C TRP A 90 25.69 -13.42 4.50
N LYS A 91 26.67 -12.85 5.20
CA LYS A 91 26.69 -12.86 6.66
C LYS A 91 25.93 -11.65 7.18
N GLY A 92 24.89 -11.88 7.97
CA GLY A 92 24.10 -10.81 8.58
C GLY A 92 24.95 -9.95 9.51
N LEU A 93 25.00 -8.64 9.26
CA LEU A 93 25.84 -7.70 10.03
C LEU A 93 25.43 -7.59 11.51
N SER A 94 24.12 -7.60 11.78
CA SER A 94 23.59 -7.39 13.13
C SER A 94 23.39 -8.69 13.91
N HIS A 95 22.84 -9.72 13.28
CA HIS A 95 22.49 -10.98 13.95
C HIS A 95 23.50 -12.12 13.67
N GLY A 96 24.49 -11.91 12.80
CA GLY A 96 25.58 -12.85 12.52
C GLY A 96 25.20 -14.11 11.71
N GLY A 97 23.92 -14.35 11.47
CA GLY A 97 23.41 -15.54 10.79
C GLY A 97 23.58 -15.51 9.27
N PHE A 98 23.28 -16.64 8.63
CA PHE A 98 23.37 -16.80 7.18
C PHE A 98 22.13 -16.23 6.49
N LEU A 99 22.33 -15.33 5.52
CA LEU A 99 21.29 -14.76 4.67
C LEU A 99 21.41 -15.40 3.29
N PRO A 100 20.47 -16.26 2.87
CA PRO A 100 20.61 -16.99 1.61
C PRO A 100 20.56 -16.06 0.41
N THR A 101 21.20 -16.48 -0.68
CA THR A 101 21.16 -15.79 -1.98
C THR A 101 20.47 -16.66 -3.03
N GLY A 102 20.27 -16.13 -4.24
CA GLY A 102 19.86 -16.94 -5.38
C GLY A 102 20.83 -18.10 -5.65
N GLU A 103 22.12 -17.93 -5.33
CA GLU A 103 23.14 -18.97 -5.44
C GLU A 103 22.88 -20.10 -4.46
N THR A 104 22.51 -19.80 -3.21
CA THR A 104 22.10 -20.81 -2.22
C THR A 104 20.89 -21.62 -2.72
N ALA A 105 19.90 -20.97 -3.32
CA ALA A 105 18.75 -21.65 -3.92
C ALA A 105 19.17 -22.53 -5.10
N SER A 106 20.05 -22.03 -5.97
CA SER A 106 20.60 -22.79 -7.09
C SER A 106 21.41 -24.00 -6.64
N PHE A 107 22.20 -23.88 -5.57
CA PHE A 107 22.96 -24.99 -5.02
C PHE A 107 22.05 -26.11 -4.54
N ILE A 108 21.01 -25.79 -3.77
CA ILE A 108 20.10 -26.81 -3.24
C ILE A 108 19.35 -27.52 -4.38
N LEU A 109 18.84 -26.76 -5.36
CA LEU A 109 17.94 -27.29 -6.39
C LEU A 109 18.68 -27.90 -7.59
N ALA A 110 19.75 -27.26 -8.03
CA ALA A 110 20.46 -27.62 -9.25
C ALA A 110 21.81 -28.30 -8.96
N GLY A 111 22.44 -28.04 -7.81
CA GLY A 111 23.81 -28.50 -7.55
C GLY A 111 24.76 -28.02 -8.67
N GLU A 112 25.36 -28.98 -9.37
CA GLU A 112 26.25 -28.72 -10.52
C GLU A 112 25.52 -28.73 -11.90
N ASP A 113 24.20 -28.97 -11.93
CA ASP A 113 23.41 -29.06 -13.16
C ASP A 113 23.10 -27.67 -13.74
N VAL A 114 23.76 -27.35 -14.85
CA VAL A 114 23.65 -26.05 -15.54
C VAL A 114 22.26 -25.83 -16.17
N GLU A 115 21.57 -26.88 -16.60
CA GLU A 115 20.23 -26.73 -17.20
C GLU A 115 19.20 -26.42 -16.12
N LYS A 116 19.24 -27.12 -14.99
CA LYS A 116 18.38 -26.80 -13.83
C LYS A 116 18.64 -25.41 -13.26
N ARG A 117 19.88 -24.91 -13.34
CA ARG A 117 20.20 -23.53 -12.94
C ARG A 117 19.37 -22.48 -13.70
N LYS A 118 19.04 -22.73 -14.98
CA LYS A 118 18.18 -21.82 -15.77
C LYS A 118 16.75 -21.78 -15.23
N GLU A 119 16.23 -22.92 -14.79
CA GLU A 119 14.90 -23.03 -14.17
C GLU A 119 14.83 -22.22 -12.87
N VAL A 120 15.87 -22.31 -12.03
CA VAL A 120 15.99 -21.51 -10.79
C VAL A 120 16.03 -20.02 -11.09
N ILE A 121 16.76 -19.58 -12.12
CA ILE A 121 16.76 -18.17 -12.55
C ILE A 121 15.35 -17.72 -12.94
N HIS A 122 14.58 -18.56 -13.63
CA HIS A 122 13.23 -18.23 -14.05
C HIS A 122 12.27 -18.01 -12.87
N MET A 123 12.45 -18.72 -11.75
CA MET A 123 11.65 -18.53 -10.53
C MET A 123 11.76 -17.12 -9.94
N PHE A 124 12.85 -16.41 -10.18
CA PHE A 124 13.09 -15.04 -9.68
C PHE A 124 12.81 -13.96 -10.72
N SER A 125 12.25 -14.33 -11.88
CA SER A 125 11.83 -13.38 -12.91
C SER A 125 10.54 -12.63 -12.51
N LYS A 126 10.32 -11.44 -13.09
CA LYS A 126 9.08 -10.66 -12.85
C LYS A 126 7.80 -11.37 -13.33
N SER A 127 7.93 -12.33 -14.25
CA SER A 127 6.81 -13.15 -14.74
C SER A 127 6.43 -14.28 -13.78
N HIS A 128 7.29 -14.63 -12.82
CA HIS A 128 7.00 -15.70 -11.89
C HIS A 128 6.02 -15.26 -10.80
N TRP A 129 5.21 -16.19 -10.30
CA TRP A 129 4.15 -15.88 -9.32
C TRP A 129 4.71 -15.44 -7.97
N PHE A 130 5.97 -15.75 -7.63
CA PHE A 130 6.65 -15.16 -6.47
C PHE A 130 6.65 -13.63 -6.51
N TYR A 131 6.87 -13.06 -7.70
CA TYR A 131 6.81 -11.61 -7.91
C TYR A 131 5.35 -11.14 -7.91
N GLY A 132 4.49 -11.79 -8.71
CA GLY A 132 3.08 -11.41 -8.84
C GLY A 132 2.29 -11.43 -7.53
N LYS A 133 2.58 -12.39 -6.63
CA LYS A 133 1.96 -12.48 -5.29
C LYS A 133 2.77 -11.82 -4.18
N ASN A 134 3.84 -11.11 -4.53
CA ASN A 134 4.73 -10.41 -3.60
C ASN A 134 5.20 -11.32 -2.44
N ILE A 135 5.66 -12.54 -2.75
CA ILE A 135 6.10 -13.52 -1.75
C ILE A 135 7.57 -13.29 -1.40
N LEU A 136 8.43 -13.29 -2.42
CA LEU A 136 9.88 -13.18 -2.27
C LEU A 136 10.53 -12.66 -3.56
N ARG A 137 11.76 -12.15 -3.43
CA ARG A 137 12.55 -11.61 -4.55
C ARG A 137 14.04 -11.61 -4.24
N LEU A 138 14.84 -11.43 -5.28
CA LEU A 138 16.27 -11.22 -5.18
C LEU A 138 16.57 -9.72 -5.10
N GLU A 139 17.31 -9.28 -4.07
CA GLU A 139 17.69 -7.88 -3.87
C GLU A 139 19.17 -7.70 -3.45
N GLY A 140 19.71 -6.52 -3.75
CA GLY A 140 20.92 -5.99 -3.12
C GLY A 140 22.27 -6.44 -3.70
N ALA A 141 22.30 -7.12 -4.85
CA ALA A 141 23.56 -7.29 -5.58
C ALA A 141 24.15 -5.93 -6.01
N GLY A 142 25.48 -5.79 -5.88
CA GLY A 142 26.21 -4.63 -6.37
C GLY A 142 26.21 -4.54 -7.89
N GLU A 143 26.55 -3.37 -8.44
CA GLU A 143 26.71 -3.23 -9.89
C GLU A 143 27.80 -4.18 -10.42
N GLY A 144 27.45 -4.96 -11.45
CA GLY A 144 28.37 -5.93 -12.08
C GLY A 144 28.37 -7.33 -11.44
N GLU A 145 27.64 -7.53 -10.34
CA GLU A 145 27.51 -8.84 -9.70
C GLU A 145 26.53 -9.77 -10.45
N PRO A 146 26.74 -11.10 -10.43
CA PRO A 146 25.78 -12.06 -10.96
C PRO A 146 24.41 -11.94 -10.29
N LEU A 147 23.33 -12.18 -11.05
CA LEU A 147 21.95 -12.11 -10.55
C LEU A 147 21.74 -12.94 -9.27
N LEU A 148 22.26 -14.18 -9.26
CA LEU A 148 22.10 -15.12 -8.15
C LEU A 148 22.95 -14.76 -6.91
N SER A 149 23.91 -13.84 -7.02
CA SER A 149 24.64 -13.29 -5.86
C SER A 149 23.75 -12.38 -4.99
N SER A 150 22.59 -11.96 -5.51
CA SER A 150 21.61 -11.16 -4.78
C SER A 150 21.03 -11.94 -3.60
N GLN A 151 20.75 -11.24 -2.50
CA GLN A 151 20.09 -11.81 -1.34
C GLN A 151 18.67 -12.26 -1.67
N LEU A 152 18.32 -13.47 -1.26
CA LEU A 152 16.96 -13.97 -1.29
C LEU A 152 16.19 -13.38 -0.11
N ARG A 153 15.25 -12.49 -0.43
CA ARG A 153 14.48 -11.74 0.57
C ARG A 153 13.00 -12.05 0.47
N VAL A 154 12.41 -12.34 1.62
CA VAL A 154 10.96 -12.47 1.78
C VAL A 154 10.32 -11.09 1.91
N SER A 155 9.13 -10.90 1.37
CA SER A 155 8.37 -9.68 1.59
C SER A 155 7.90 -9.57 3.05
N GLU A 156 7.86 -8.35 3.59
CA GLU A 156 7.29 -8.08 4.92
C GLU A 156 5.83 -8.55 5.01
N GLU A 157 5.12 -8.54 3.88
CA GLU A 157 3.76 -9.06 3.78
C GLU A 157 3.67 -10.56 4.04
N PHE A 158 4.51 -11.33 3.35
CA PHE A 158 4.52 -12.76 3.54
C PHE A 158 5.03 -13.13 4.94
N LEU A 159 6.03 -12.42 5.46
CA LEU A 159 6.50 -12.60 6.83
C LEU A 159 5.38 -12.34 7.86
N SER A 160 4.60 -11.28 7.71
CA SER A 160 3.46 -10.99 8.59
C SER A 160 2.43 -12.12 8.58
N ARG A 161 2.05 -12.62 7.39
CA ARG A 161 1.12 -13.76 7.28
C ARG A 161 1.66 -15.01 7.96
N VAL A 162 2.96 -15.27 7.81
CA VAL A 162 3.61 -16.47 8.35
C VAL A 162 3.82 -16.37 9.86
N GLN A 163 4.26 -15.23 10.38
CA GLN A 163 4.66 -15.08 11.79
C GLN A 163 3.53 -14.60 12.71
N LEU A 164 2.61 -13.77 12.18
CA LEU A 164 1.61 -13.07 12.98
C LEU A 164 0.18 -13.48 12.63
N ASP A 165 -0.03 -14.26 11.56
CA ASP A 165 -1.35 -14.67 11.05
C ASP A 165 -2.27 -13.47 10.76
N VAL A 166 -1.67 -12.32 10.41
CA VAL A 166 -2.38 -11.09 10.05
C VAL A 166 -1.94 -10.60 8.68
N GLU A 167 -2.90 -10.02 7.96
CA GLU A 167 -2.64 -9.32 6.70
C GLU A 167 -1.75 -8.10 6.96
N TYR A 168 -0.62 -8.02 6.25
CA TYR A 168 0.27 -6.88 6.37
C TYR A 168 -0.35 -5.66 5.70
N LYS A 169 -0.70 -4.68 6.53
CA LYS A 169 -1.17 -3.37 6.09
C LYS A 169 -0.08 -2.36 6.41
N PRO A 170 0.80 -2.01 5.44
CA PRO A 170 1.88 -1.07 5.70
C PRO A 170 1.30 0.26 6.19
N ASP A 171 2.06 0.96 7.02
CA ASP A 171 1.80 2.33 7.41
C ASP A 171 3.04 3.19 7.13
N TYR A 172 2.94 4.51 7.29
CA TYR A 172 3.95 5.47 6.87
C TYR A 172 5.35 5.12 7.44
N THR A 173 6.31 4.83 6.56
CA THR A 173 7.71 4.55 6.89
C THR A 173 8.65 5.23 5.90
N THR A 174 9.94 5.34 6.20
CA THR A 174 10.95 5.96 5.31
C THR A 174 10.97 5.34 3.91
N GLY A 175 10.56 4.07 3.76
CA GLY A 175 10.47 3.37 2.48
C GLY A 175 9.07 3.29 1.86
N PHE A 176 8.02 3.80 2.55
CA PHE A 176 6.63 3.74 2.10
C PHE A 176 5.90 5.06 2.39
N PRO A 177 5.80 5.97 1.40
CA PRO A 177 5.29 7.34 1.57
C PRO A 177 3.76 7.43 1.56
N ALA A 178 3.07 6.38 2.03
CA ALA A 178 1.62 6.34 2.09
C ALA A 178 1.14 5.97 3.49
N LYS A 179 0.11 6.67 3.96
CA LYS A 179 -0.52 6.45 5.27
C LYS A 179 -1.91 5.88 5.09
N ARG A 180 -2.23 4.78 5.76
CA ARG A 180 -3.61 4.26 5.72
C ARG A 180 -4.53 5.21 6.46
N ILE A 181 -5.62 5.64 5.81
CA ILE A 181 -6.66 6.47 6.43
C ILE A 181 -7.90 5.63 6.71
N THR A 182 -8.50 5.85 7.88
CA THR A 182 -9.69 5.15 8.35
C THR A 182 -10.62 6.13 9.05
N THR A 183 -11.89 5.78 9.16
CA THR A 183 -12.91 6.59 9.83
C THR A 183 -13.89 5.68 10.55
N GLU A 184 -14.40 6.15 11.69
CA GLU A 184 -15.46 5.45 12.42
C GLU A 184 -16.84 5.71 11.80
N LEU A 185 -17.00 6.82 11.07
CA LEU A 185 -18.24 7.21 10.40
C LEU A 185 -18.66 6.20 9.32
N ASP A 186 -19.94 6.14 9.03
CA ASP A 186 -20.52 5.31 7.96
C ASP A 186 -20.92 6.16 6.73
N TRP A 187 -21.25 5.49 5.62
CA TRP A 187 -21.60 6.16 4.35
C TRP A 187 -22.79 7.11 4.54
N GLU A 188 -23.75 6.68 5.35
CA GLU A 188 -24.97 7.39 5.69
C GLU A 188 -24.73 8.61 6.59
N ASP A 189 -23.57 8.70 7.26
CA ASP A 189 -23.21 9.86 8.08
C ASP A 189 -22.77 11.04 7.21
N MET A 190 -22.33 10.78 5.98
CA MET A 190 -21.94 11.83 5.05
C MET A 190 -23.14 12.71 4.69
N VAL A 191 -22.93 14.03 4.65
CA VAL A 191 -23.94 15.01 4.23
C VAL A 191 -23.31 15.82 3.11
N LEU A 192 -23.84 15.65 1.90
CA LEU A 192 -23.31 16.25 0.68
C LEU A 192 -24.46 16.80 -0.16
N ASP A 193 -24.08 17.66 -1.12
CA ASP A 193 -24.99 18.06 -2.18
C ASP A 193 -25.41 16.84 -3.04
N TYR A 194 -26.62 16.91 -3.60
CA TYR A 194 -27.19 15.85 -4.42
C TYR A 194 -26.32 15.50 -5.64
N GLN A 195 -25.72 16.51 -6.29
CA GLN A 195 -24.85 16.28 -7.45
C GLN A 195 -23.61 15.48 -7.06
N VAL A 196 -22.95 15.88 -5.97
CA VAL A 196 -21.76 15.18 -5.45
C VAL A 196 -22.10 13.75 -5.05
N THR A 197 -23.26 13.56 -4.40
CA THR A 197 -23.73 12.22 -4.00
C THR A 197 -23.94 11.32 -5.21
N THR A 198 -24.55 11.85 -6.28
CA THR A 198 -24.80 11.12 -7.52
C THR A 198 -23.47 10.71 -8.18
N GLU A 199 -22.53 11.64 -8.32
CA GLU A 199 -21.21 11.35 -8.92
C GLU A 199 -20.40 10.35 -8.07
N LEU A 200 -20.49 10.41 -6.74
CA LEU A 200 -19.85 9.43 -5.86
C LEU A 200 -20.47 8.03 -5.97
N GLU A 201 -21.79 7.93 -6.19
CA GLU A 201 -22.44 6.63 -6.42
C GLU A 201 -22.05 6.02 -7.77
N GLU A 202 -21.70 6.82 -8.78
CA GLU A 202 -21.11 6.30 -10.02
C GLU A 202 -19.76 5.63 -9.77
N ILE A 203 -18.90 6.27 -8.96
CA ILE A 203 -17.62 5.68 -8.54
C ILE A 203 -17.86 4.39 -7.76
N ASN A 204 -18.80 4.40 -6.81
CA ASN A 204 -19.16 3.22 -6.03
C ASN A 204 -19.70 2.06 -6.91
N THR A 205 -20.47 2.39 -7.94
CA THR A 205 -20.96 1.42 -8.93
C THR A 205 -19.81 0.81 -9.72
N TRP A 206 -18.83 1.62 -10.13
CA TRP A 206 -17.63 1.12 -10.78
C TRP A 206 -16.82 0.19 -9.87
N ILE A 207 -16.63 0.54 -8.60
CA ILE A 207 -15.87 -0.29 -7.65
C ILE A 207 -16.55 -1.66 -7.46
N SER A 208 -17.87 -1.67 -7.29
CA SER A 208 -18.64 -2.89 -7.03
C SER A 208 -18.85 -3.76 -8.28
N SER A 209 -19.02 -3.16 -9.45
CA SER A 209 -19.46 -3.85 -10.68
C SER A 209 -18.46 -3.77 -11.84
N GLY A 210 -17.32 -3.10 -11.67
CA GLY A 210 -16.35 -2.86 -12.74
C GLY A 210 -15.80 -4.14 -13.37
N LYS A 211 -15.65 -5.21 -12.58
CA LYS A 211 -15.22 -6.52 -13.10
C LYS A 211 -16.23 -7.10 -14.10
N THR A 212 -17.52 -7.05 -13.79
CA THR A 212 -18.61 -7.46 -14.70
C THR A 212 -18.59 -6.64 -15.99
N ILE A 213 -18.40 -5.32 -15.87
CA ILE A 213 -18.34 -4.42 -17.04
C ILE A 213 -17.14 -4.74 -17.94
N MET A 214 -15.97 -5.03 -17.35
CA MET A 214 -14.74 -5.26 -18.11
C MET A 214 -14.64 -6.67 -18.71
N GLU A 215 -15.05 -7.68 -17.94
CA GLU A 215 -14.93 -9.10 -18.29
C GLU A 215 -16.22 -9.61 -18.95
N ASP A 216 -17.34 -9.61 -18.23
CA ASP A 216 -18.60 -10.22 -18.70
C ASP A 216 -19.18 -9.49 -19.92
N TRP A 217 -19.07 -8.16 -19.96
CA TRP A 217 -19.53 -7.37 -21.12
C TRP A 217 -18.45 -7.20 -22.18
N GLY A 218 -17.21 -7.64 -21.92
CA GLY A 218 -16.10 -7.61 -22.88
C GLY A 218 -15.60 -6.20 -23.23
N LEU A 219 -15.90 -5.18 -22.42
CA LEU A 219 -15.50 -3.79 -22.68
C LEU A 219 -14.02 -3.50 -22.43
N SER A 220 -13.26 -4.46 -21.91
CA SER A 220 -11.80 -4.40 -21.76
C SER A 220 -11.03 -4.10 -23.06
N ARG A 221 -11.64 -4.33 -24.23
CA ARG A 221 -11.06 -3.97 -25.54
C ARG A 221 -11.12 -2.47 -25.85
N ILE A 222 -11.98 -1.73 -25.17
CA ILE A 222 -12.29 -0.32 -25.43
C ILE A 222 -11.87 0.55 -24.24
N LEU A 223 -12.12 0.06 -23.03
CA LEU A 223 -11.83 0.76 -21.79
C LEU A 223 -10.48 0.31 -21.23
N LYS A 224 -9.66 1.28 -20.80
CA LYS A 224 -8.45 0.99 -20.02
C LYS A 224 -8.86 0.50 -18.63
N ALA A 225 -8.08 -0.43 -18.07
CA ALA A 225 -8.19 -0.82 -16.67
C ALA A 225 -7.98 0.39 -15.73
N GLY A 226 -8.55 0.31 -14.53
CA GLY A 226 -8.48 1.34 -13.50
C GLY A 226 -9.58 2.40 -13.58
N TYR A 227 -9.67 3.20 -12.53
CA TYR A 227 -10.61 4.33 -12.46
C TYR A 227 -9.98 5.47 -11.68
N ARG A 228 -10.01 6.65 -12.29
CA ARG A 228 -9.32 7.84 -11.82
C ARG A 228 -10.34 8.94 -11.62
N SER A 229 -10.39 9.46 -10.40
CA SER A 229 -11.30 10.53 -10.03
C SER A 229 -10.54 11.72 -9.47
N LEU A 230 -10.99 12.92 -9.80
CA LEU A 230 -10.44 14.17 -9.29
C LEU A 230 -11.47 14.87 -8.42
N PHE A 231 -11.17 15.01 -7.12
CA PHE A 231 -11.99 15.73 -6.16
C PHE A 231 -11.42 17.13 -5.98
N TYR A 232 -12.21 18.16 -6.27
CA TYR A 232 -11.75 19.54 -6.16
C TYR A 232 -12.77 20.41 -5.43
N GLY A 233 -12.28 21.44 -4.75
CA GLY A 233 -13.13 22.39 -4.02
C GLY A 233 -12.45 22.93 -2.77
N PRO A 234 -13.12 23.82 -2.03
CA PRO A 234 -12.55 24.44 -0.84
C PRO A 234 -12.06 23.42 0.21
N PRO A 235 -11.10 23.79 1.07
CA PRO A 235 -10.64 22.90 2.13
C PRO A 235 -11.75 22.62 3.15
N GLY A 236 -11.78 21.39 3.67
CA GLY A 236 -12.74 20.99 4.71
C GLY A 236 -14.15 20.66 4.22
N THR A 237 -14.39 20.56 2.90
CA THR A 237 -15.68 20.15 2.32
C THR A 237 -15.92 18.64 2.28
N GLY A 238 -14.97 17.83 2.78
CA GLY A 238 -15.15 16.38 2.94
C GLY A 238 -14.49 15.50 1.90
N LYS A 239 -13.63 16.02 1.01
CA LYS A 239 -12.91 15.23 -0.02
C LYS A 239 -12.22 13.97 0.53
N THR A 240 -11.39 14.12 1.56
CA THR A 240 -10.68 13.00 2.22
C THR A 240 -11.64 12.04 2.92
N LEU A 241 -12.71 12.56 3.53
CA LEU A 241 -13.74 11.75 4.18
C LEU A 241 -14.51 10.92 3.17
N ALA A 242 -14.87 11.50 2.02
CA ALA A 242 -15.55 10.82 0.91
C ALA A 242 -14.72 9.65 0.37
N ALA A 243 -13.42 9.86 0.12
CA ALA A 243 -12.51 8.79 -0.28
C ALA A 243 -12.41 7.68 0.78
N THR A 244 -12.31 8.05 2.07
CA THR A 244 -12.23 7.07 3.16
C THR A 244 -13.51 6.25 3.28
N LEU A 245 -14.67 6.88 3.15
CA LEU A 245 -15.98 6.22 3.22
C LEU A 245 -16.27 5.36 1.98
N LEU A 246 -15.82 5.77 0.78
CA LEU A 246 -15.85 4.92 -0.42
C LEU A 246 -15.09 3.62 -0.20
N GLY A 247 -13.90 3.71 0.41
CA GLY A 247 -13.11 2.54 0.76
C GLY A 247 -13.80 1.66 1.80
N LYS A 248 -14.28 2.25 2.90
CA LYS A 248 -14.99 1.53 3.97
C LYS A 248 -16.23 0.78 3.45
N LYS A 249 -17.06 1.43 2.61
CA LYS A 249 -18.27 0.84 2.01
C LYS A 249 -17.95 -0.37 1.13
N ASN A 250 -16.81 -0.36 0.44
CA ASN A 250 -16.38 -1.42 -0.48
C ASN A 250 -15.33 -2.38 0.12
N ASN A 251 -15.06 -2.31 1.42
CA ASN A 251 -14.03 -3.10 2.12
C ASN A 251 -12.63 -2.98 1.45
N MET A 252 -12.28 -1.77 1.01
CA MET A 252 -10.99 -1.44 0.42
C MET A 252 -10.18 -0.57 1.39
N ASP A 253 -8.89 -0.87 1.54
CA ASP A 253 -7.99 -0.01 2.27
C ASP A 253 -7.71 1.27 1.46
N VAL A 254 -7.71 2.42 2.14
CA VAL A 254 -7.44 3.73 1.53
C VAL A 254 -6.08 4.23 2.00
N TYR A 255 -5.19 4.48 1.05
CA TYR A 255 -3.83 4.93 1.28
C TYR A 255 -3.67 6.38 0.85
N ARG A 256 -3.48 7.27 1.84
CA ARG A 256 -3.21 8.68 1.62
C ARG A 256 -1.75 8.92 1.30
N ILE A 257 -1.49 9.53 0.16
CA ILE A 257 -0.18 9.94 -0.33
C ILE A 257 -0.18 11.47 -0.40
N ASP A 258 0.73 12.10 0.34
CA ASP A 258 0.87 13.56 0.35
C ASP A 258 1.88 13.98 -0.72
N LEU A 259 1.38 14.61 -1.79
CA LEU A 259 2.21 14.98 -2.94
C LEU A 259 3.16 16.14 -2.63
N SER A 260 2.85 16.99 -1.65
CA SER A 260 3.75 18.08 -1.26
C SER A 260 5.05 17.55 -0.62
N MET A 261 4.94 16.47 0.14
CA MET A 261 6.10 15.81 0.76
C MET A 261 7.01 15.11 -0.26
N ILE A 262 6.42 14.66 -1.36
CA ILE A 262 7.10 13.92 -2.43
C ILE A 262 7.93 14.89 -3.28
N VAL A 263 7.35 16.02 -3.69
CA VAL A 263 8.02 17.00 -4.55
C VAL A 263 9.12 17.78 -3.80
N SER A 264 9.06 17.85 -2.46
CA SER A 264 9.97 18.67 -1.64
C SER A 264 11.23 17.95 -1.13
N LYS A 265 11.28 16.61 -1.16
CA LYS A 265 12.38 15.81 -0.60
C LYS A 265 13.04 14.98 -1.68
N TYR A 266 14.28 15.33 -2.03
CA TYR A 266 15.25 14.51 -2.79
C TYR A 266 14.80 13.98 -4.16
N ILE A 267 15.33 14.65 -5.20
CA ILE A 267 15.25 14.31 -6.62
C ILE A 267 15.73 12.85 -6.81
N GLY A 268 14.82 11.93 -7.14
CA GLY A 268 15.10 10.51 -7.48
C GLY A 268 14.80 9.43 -6.42
N GLU A 269 14.92 9.68 -5.11
CA GLU A 269 14.57 8.68 -4.08
C GLU A 269 13.05 8.52 -3.98
N THR A 270 12.34 9.61 -4.22
CA THR A 270 10.89 9.70 -4.15
C THR A 270 10.20 8.92 -5.29
N GLU A 271 10.81 8.88 -6.47
CA GLU A 271 10.31 8.08 -7.60
C GLU A 271 10.32 6.59 -7.26
N LYS A 272 11.45 6.09 -6.72
CA LYS A 272 11.57 4.69 -6.30
C LYS A 272 10.56 4.34 -5.21
N ASN A 273 10.33 5.25 -4.28
CA ASN A 273 9.38 5.02 -3.18
C ASN A 273 7.91 5.07 -3.66
N LEU A 274 7.57 5.95 -4.60
CA LEU A 274 6.26 5.97 -5.26
C LEU A 274 6.03 4.73 -6.12
N ALA A 275 7.03 4.32 -6.90
CA ALA A 275 6.95 3.10 -7.72
C ALA A 275 6.62 1.89 -6.86
N LYS A 276 7.27 1.74 -5.69
CA LYS A 276 6.93 0.70 -4.71
C LYS A 276 5.48 0.76 -4.23
N VAL A 277 4.92 1.96 -4.02
CA VAL A 277 3.50 2.09 -3.61
C VAL A 277 2.57 1.57 -4.69
N PHE A 278 2.79 1.96 -5.95
CA PHE A 278 2.00 1.46 -7.07
C PHE A 278 2.17 -0.05 -7.28
N ASP A 279 3.40 -0.57 -7.22
CA ASP A 279 3.68 -2.00 -7.41
C ASP A 279 3.04 -2.86 -6.30
N LEU A 280 3.02 -2.36 -5.05
CA LEU A 280 2.31 -3.01 -3.94
C LEU A 280 0.79 -2.94 -4.10
N ALA A 281 0.28 -1.82 -4.62
CA ALA A 281 -1.14 -1.60 -4.83
C ALA A 281 -1.70 -2.35 -6.05
N GLU A 282 -0.88 -2.68 -7.05
CA GLU A 282 -1.30 -3.30 -8.30
C GLU A 282 -1.98 -4.66 -8.08
N ASN A 283 -1.49 -5.42 -7.09
CA ASN A 283 -2.02 -6.73 -6.74
C ASN A 283 -2.99 -6.68 -5.54
N ARG A 284 -3.43 -5.49 -5.14
CA ARG A 284 -4.29 -5.28 -3.96
C ARG A 284 -5.52 -4.44 -4.30
N ASN A 285 -6.61 -4.67 -3.57
CA ASN A 285 -7.83 -3.91 -3.74
C ASN A 285 -7.79 -2.59 -2.94
N TRP A 286 -6.87 -1.69 -3.33
CA TRP A 286 -6.61 -0.44 -2.61
C TRP A 286 -7.13 0.79 -3.37
N ILE A 287 -7.53 1.81 -2.61
CA ILE A 287 -7.75 3.16 -3.13
C ILE A 287 -6.50 3.99 -2.83
N LEU A 288 -5.82 4.45 -3.88
CA LEU A 288 -4.72 5.40 -3.73
C LEU A 288 -5.28 6.81 -3.72
N PHE A 289 -5.26 7.46 -2.55
CA PHE A 289 -5.76 8.82 -2.34
C PHE A 289 -4.59 9.79 -2.32
N PHE A 290 -4.43 10.57 -3.38
CA PHE A 290 -3.41 11.60 -3.49
C PHE A 290 -3.96 12.93 -2.98
N ASP A 291 -3.49 13.37 -1.82
CA ASP A 291 -3.87 14.64 -1.21
C ASP A 291 -2.95 15.77 -1.71
N GLU A 292 -3.44 17.00 -1.65
CA GLU A 292 -2.70 18.19 -2.10
C GLU A 292 -2.14 18.07 -3.53
N ALA A 293 -2.95 17.52 -4.44
CA ALA A 293 -2.59 17.36 -5.85
C ALA A 293 -2.29 18.69 -6.56
N ASP A 294 -2.57 19.83 -5.92
CA ASP A 294 -2.11 21.18 -6.25
C ASP A 294 -0.63 21.24 -6.66
N ALA A 295 0.22 20.41 -6.04
CA ALA A 295 1.64 20.29 -6.38
C ALA A 295 1.88 19.80 -7.82
N LEU A 296 0.97 18.99 -8.38
CA LEU A 296 1.02 18.52 -9.77
C LEU A 296 0.43 19.54 -10.75
N PHE A 297 -0.44 20.42 -10.25
CA PHE A 297 -1.14 21.46 -11.02
C PHE A 297 -0.40 22.79 -11.08
N GLY A 298 0.71 22.93 -10.33
CA GLY A 298 1.53 24.13 -10.33
C GLY A 298 1.75 24.62 -11.76
N LYS A 299 1.52 25.91 -12.01
CA LYS A 299 1.78 26.53 -13.32
C LYS A 299 3.13 26.02 -13.78
N ARG A 300 3.17 25.34 -14.94
CA ARG A 300 4.40 25.01 -15.65
C ARG A 300 5.22 26.30 -15.69
N THR A 301 6.15 26.47 -14.76
CA THR A 301 6.91 27.70 -14.65
C THR A 301 7.68 27.79 -15.95
N SER A 302 7.53 28.93 -16.64
CA SER A 302 8.28 29.25 -17.84
C SER A 302 9.75 28.87 -17.62
N THR A 303 10.21 27.89 -18.40
CA THR A 303 11.48 27.18 -18.22
C THR A 303 12.65 28.15 -18.26
N ASN A 304 13.12 28.62 -17.10
CA ASN A 304 14.29 29.48 -16.99
C ASN A 304 15.46 28.80 -16.27
N THR A 305 15.22 27.71 -15.53
CA THR A 305 16.29 26.97 -14.83
C THR A 305 16.25 25.46 -15.11
N SER A 306 17.39 24.78 -14.97
CA SER A 306 17.49 23.32 -15.10
C SER A 306 16.61 22.57 -14.09
N ASN A 307 16.44 23.13 -12.89
CA ASN A 307 15.62 22.54 -11.83
C ASN A 307 14.13 22.48 -12.20
N ASP A 308 13.62 23.51 -12.91
CA ASP A 308 12.23 23.52 -13.39
C ASP A 308 11.97 22.42 -14.43
N ARG A 309 12.97 22.05 -15.25
CA ARG A 309 12.82 20.98 -16.24
C ARG A 309 12.74 19.60 -15.59
N HIS A 310 13.52 19.35 -14.55
CA HIS A 310 13.49 18.09 -13.80
C HIS A 310 12.16 17.90 -13.06
N ALA A 311 11.66 18.94 -12.37
CA ALA A 311 10.37 18.89 -11.70
C ALA A 311 9.21 18.58 -12.67
N ASN A 312 9.22 19.16 -13.88
CA ASN A 312 8.20 18.87 -14.89
C ASN A 312 8.26 17.42 -15.42
N GLN A 313 9.44 16.81 -15.51
CA GLN A 313 9.61 15.41 -15.90
C GLN A 313 9.07 14.46 -14.83
N GLU A 314 9.31 14.75 -13.55
CA GLU A 314 8.80 13.95 -12.42
C GLU A 314 7.27 13.98 -12.34
N VAL A 315 6.66 15.16 -12.52
CA VAL A 315 5.20 15.29 -12.58
C VAL A 315 4.65 14.48 -13.77
N ALA A 316 5.28 14.56 -14.94
CA ALA A 316 4.85 13.79 -16.11
C ALA A 316 4.93 12.27 -15.87
N TYR A 317 6.01 11.79 -15.25
CA TYR A 317 6.17 10.40 -14.86
C TYR A 317 5.09 9.95 -13.89
N LEU A 318 4.84 10.72 -12.82
CA LEU A 318 3.82 10.37 -11.83
C LEU A 318 2.43 10.31 -12.46
N LEU A 319 2.09 11.24 -13.35
CA LEU A 319 0.83 11.22 -14.07
C LEU A 319 0.70 9.98 -14.96
N GLN A 320 1.76 9.59 -15.65
CA GLN A 320 1.77 8.36 -16.42
C GLN A 320 1.54 7.14 -15.52
N ARG A 321 2.17 7.07 -14.34
CA ARG A 321 1.94 5.98 -13.38
C ARG A 321 0.50 5.95 -12.84
N ILE A 322 -0.10 7.11 -12.60
CA ILE A 322 -1.52 7.22 -12.22
C ILE A 322 -2.44 6.73 -13.36
N GLU A 323 -2.09 7.03 -14.61
CA GLU A 323 -2.87 6.60 -15.78
C GLU A 323 -2.75 5.09 -16.05
N ASP A 324 -1.57 4.52 -15.85
CA ASP A 324 -1.28 3.12 -16.13
C ASP A 324 -1.73 2.19 -14.98
N PHE A 325 -2.01 2.74 -13.79
CA PHE A 325 -2.44 1.95 -12.64
C PHE A 325 -3.83 1.33 -12.88
N PRO A 326 -3.97 -0.01 -12.78
CA PRO A 326 -5.21 -0.72 -13.08
C PRO A 326 -6.27 -0.65 -11.95
N GLY A 327 -5.94 -0.04 -10.80
CA GLY A 327 -6.84 0.08 -9.65
C GLY A 327 -7.54 1.44 -9.53
N MET A 328 -8.01 1.75 -8.32
CA MET A 328 -8.73 3.00 -8.02
C MET A 328 -7.78 4.10 -7.54
N VAL A 329 -7.81 5.25 -8.22
CA VAL A 329 -7.01 6.43 -7.86
C VAL A 329 -7.91 7.65 -7.68
N ILE A 330 -7.79 8.30 -6.53
CA ILE A 330 -8.51 9.54 -6.22
C ILE A 330 -7.48 10.64 -5.96
N LEU A 331 -7.52 11.72 -6.73
CA LEU A 331 -6.73 12.93 -6.48
C LEU A 331 -7.61 13.97 -5.79
N ALA A 332 -7.09 14.67 -4.78
CA ALA A 332 -7.76 15.78 -4.12
C ALA A 332 -6.95 17.07 -4.25
N THR A 333 -7.62 18.15 -4.64
CA THR A 333 -7.03 19.49 -4.84
C THR A 333 -7.92 20.55 -4.19
N ASN A 334 -7.29 21.61 -3.67
CA ASN A 334 -8.00 22.77 -3.16
C ASN A 334 -8.09 23.92 -4.19
N LEU A 335 -7.33 23.85 -5.28
CA LEU A 335 -7.30 24.90 -6.29
C LEU A 335 -8.57 24.90 -7.15
N ARG A 336 -9.22 26.07 -7.20
CA ARG A 336 -10.40 26.34 -8.04
C ARG A 336 -10.04 26.74 -9.48
N SER A 337 -8.77 26.94 -9.81
CA SER A 337 -8.32 27.59 -11.06
C SER A 337 -7.20 26.83 -11.77
N ASN A 338 -7.40 26.60 -13.08
CA ASN A 338 -6.51 26.02 -14.09
C ASN A 338 -6.13 24.53 -13.95
N ILE A 339 -7.11 23.65 -13.66
CA ILE A 339 -6.99 22.29 -14.19
C ILE A 339 -7.16 22.43 -15.71
N ASP A 340 -6.06 22.30 -16.46
CA ASP A 340 -6.09 22.34 -17.92
C ASP A 340 -7.05 21.25 -18.45
N GLU A 341 -7.76 21.53 -19.52
CA GLU A 341 -8.68 20.60 -20.17
C GLU A 341 -7.95 19.32 -20.62
N ALA A 342 -6.66 19.43 -20.97
CA ALA A 342 -5.82 18.28 -21.28
C ALA A 342 -5.62 17.34 -20.08
N PHE A 343 -5.73 17.85 -18.86
CA PHE A 343 -5.60 17.07 -17.64
C PHE A 343 -6.93 16.45 -17.22
N SER A 344 -8.02 17.22 -17.24
CA SER A 344 -9.34 16.71 -16.86
C SER A 344 -9.79 15.54 -17.73
N ARG A 345 -9.43 15.52 -19.02
CA ARG A 345 -9.68 14.39 -19.95
C ARG A 345 -9.03 13.07 -19.55
N ARG A 346 -8.08 13.06 -18.60
CA ARG A 346 -7.41 11.85 -18.10
C ARG A 346 -8.19 11.17 -16.96
N PHE A 347 -9.20 11.84 -16.42
CA PHE A 347 -10.03 11.35 -15.32
C PHE A 347 -11.39 10.91 -15.85
N GLN A 348 -11.91 9.80 -15.31
CA GLN A 348 -13.26 9.34 -15.59
C GLN A 348 -14.30 10.20 -14.87
N SER A 349 -13.96 10.73 -13.68
CA SER A 349 -14.84 11.62 -12.91
C SER A 349 -14.08 12.83 -12.40
N VAL A 350 -14.70 14.00 -12.46
CA VAL A 350 -14.18 15.25 -11.91
C VAL A 350 -15.26 15.86 -11.03
N ILE A 351 -15.16 15.64 -9.72
CA ILE A 351 -16.21 15.93 -8.74
C ILE A 351 -15.90 17.23 -8.00
N TYR A 352 -16.82 18.19 -8.09
CA TYR A 352 -16.74 19.45 -7.34
C TYR A 352 -17.39 19.31 -5.97
N PHE A 353 -16.65 19.58 -4.91
CA PHE A 353 -17.16 19.64 -3.54
C PHE A 353 -17.43 21.10 -3.14
N PRO A 354 -18.67 21.61 -3.30
CA PRO A 354 -19.01 22.98 -2.92
C PRO A 354 -19.02 23.18 -1.40
N MET A 355 -19.09 24.45 -0.98
CA MET A 355 -19.46 24.75 0.40
C MET A 355 -20.92 24.31 0.65
N PRO A 356 -21.22 23.68 1.80
CA PRO A 356 -22.57 23.21 2.09
C PRO A 356 -23.55 24.38 2.23
N THR A 357 -24.80 24.20 1.78
CA THR A 357 -25.89 25.17 1.96
C THR A 357 -26.28 25.30 3.44
N GLU A 358 -27.14 26.26 3.79
CA GLU A 358 -27.61 26.39 5.18
C GLU A 358 -28.33 25.13 5.67
N GLU A 359 -29.13 24.51 4.81
CA GLU A 359 -29.85 23.27 5.11
C GLU A 359 -28.89 22.10 5.37
N LEU A 360 -27.91 21.92 4.47
CA LEU A 360 -26.88 20.89 4.64
C LEU A 360 -26.02 21.14 5.88
N ARG A 361 -25.69 22.40 6.19
CA ARG A 361 -24.97 22.74 7.43
C ARG A 361 -25.78 22.39 8.66
N ALA A 362 -27.10 22.64 8.67
CA ALA A 362 -27.96 22.25 9.77
C ALA A 362 -27.96 20.73 9.99
N GLU A 363 -28.00 19.94 8.91
CA GLU A 363 -27.89 18.48 9.00
C GLU A 363 -26.53 18.02 9.54
N ILE A 364 -25.43 18.62 9.08
CA ILE A 364 -24.08 18.35 9.61
C ILE A 364 -24.05 18.63 11.12
N TRP A 365 -24.59 19.78 11.55
CA TRP A 365 -24.67 20.13 12.96
C TRP A 365 -25.48 19.12 13.78
N ARG A 366 -26.66 18.70 13.30
CA ARG A 366 -27.47 17.67 13.97
C ARG A 366 -26.70 16.37 14.15
N LYS A 367 -26.04 15.88 13.09
CA LYS A 367 -25.27 14.63 13.16
C LYS A 367 -24.09 14.75 14.14
N MET A 368 -23.33 15.84 14.08
CA MET A 368 -22.17 16.03 14.95
C MET A 368 -22.53 16.24 16.43
N LEU A 369 -23.69 16.84 16.71
CA LEU A 369 -24.16 17.10 18.07
C LEU A 369 -25.01 15.98 18.67
N LYS A 370 -25.38 14.95 17.90
CA LYS A 370 -26.14 13.79 18.38
C LYS A 370 -25.45 13.05 19.53
N GLY A 371 -24.12 13.08 19.59
CA GLY A 371 -23.33 12.47 20.68
C GLY A 371 -23.14 13.36 21.91
N TRP A 372 -23.76 14.54 21.98
CA TRP A 372 -23.58 15.46 23.10
C TRP A 372 -24.28 14.93 24.38
N PRO A 373 -23.73 15.14 25.60
CA PRO A 373 -24.31 14.58 26.83
C PRO A 373 -25.74 15.02 27.15
N LYS A 374 -26.17 16.17 26.63
CA LYS A 374 -27.54 16.68 26.73
C LYS A 374 -28.02 17.06 25.34
N ASP A 375 -29.31 16.87 25.10
CA ASP A 375 -29.95 17.29 23.86
C ASP A 375 -29.68 18.78 23.60
N VAL A 376 -29.20 19.06 22.39
CA VAL A 376 -28.94 20.42 21.95
C VAL A 376 -30.20 20.97 21.30
N ASP A 377 -30.59 22.18 21.70
CA ASP A 377 -31.73 22.89 21.17
C ASP A 377 -31.60 23.14 19.65
N GLU A 378 -32.64 22.82 18.88
CA GLU A 378 -32.69 23.02 17.42
C GLU A 378 -32.55 24.50 17.04
N ASP A 379 -32.94 25.44 17.91
CA ASP A 379 -32.72 26.87 17.70
C ASP A 379 -31.22 27.22 17.70
N LEU A 380 -30.41 26.51 18.48
CA LEU A 380 -28.96 26.69 18.49
C LEU A 380 -28.33 26.14 17.20
N ILE A 381 -28.83 24.99 16.74
CA ILE A 381 -28.40 24.35 15.49
C ILE A 381 -28.70 25.28 14.30
N THR A 382 -29.93 25.80 14.24
CA THR A 382 -30.37 26.73 13.20
C THR A 382 -29.56 28.03 13.23
N MET A 383 -29.26 28.55 14.43
CA MET A 383 -28.39 29.71 14.58
C MET A 383 -26.96 29.46 14.08
N ALA A 384 -26.39 28.29 14.37
CA ALA A 384 -25.05 27.93 13.91
C ALA A 384 -25.00 27.72 12.39
N ALA A 385 -26.04 27.12 11.80
CA ALA A 385 -26.14 26.83 10.37
C ALA A 385 -26.12 28.09 9.48
N ARG A 386 -26.53 29.25 10.00
CA ARG A 386 -26.43 30.55 9.31
C ARG A 386 -24.98 31.01 9.08
N THR A 387 -24.02 30.45 9.80
CA THR A 387 -22.60 30.77 9.60
C THR A 387 -22.05 29.90 8.47
N GLU A 388 -21.58 30.53 7.40
CA GLU A 388 -20.98 29.84 6.25
C GLU A 388 -19.62 29.23 6.65
N LEU A 389 -19.64 27.93 6.95
CA LEU A 389 -18.49 27.14 7.37
C LEU A 389 -18.47 25.81 6.61
N SER A 390 -17.28 25.29 6.35
CA SER A 390 -17.12 23.94 5.80
C SER A 390 -17.34 22.88 6.90
N GLY A 391 -17.58 21.62 6.52
CA GLY A 391 -17.76 20.54 7.49
C GLY A 391 -16.56 20.37 8.44
N GLY A 392 -15.35 20.54 7.93
CA GLY A 392 -14.12 20.54 8.74
C GLY A 392 -14.07 21.70 9.75
N SER A 393 -14.47 22.90 9.34
CA SER A 393 -14.59 24.06 10.24
C SER A 393 -15.68 23.85 11.29
N ILE A 394 -16.82 23.26 10.93
CA ILE A 394 -17.89 22.90 11.88
C ILE A 394 -17.36 21.93 12.94
N ALA A 395 -16.63 20.88 12.53
CA ALA A 395 -16.00 19.94 13.47
C ALA A 395 -15.02 20.63 14.44
N ASN A 396 -14.27 21.62 13.98
CA ASN A 396 -13.41 22.44 14.85
C ASN A 396 -14.22 23.25 15.86
N VAL A 397 -15.35 23.85 15.44
CA VAL A 397 -16.24 24.59 16.35
C VAL A 397 -16.84 23.65 17.40
N VAL A 398 -17.32 22.47 17.00
CA VAL A 398 -17.83 21.44 17.94
C VAL A 398 -16.75 21.06 18.96
N ARG A 399 -15.51 20.80 18.50
CA ARG A 399 -14.36 20.51 19.38
C ARG A 399 -14.10 21.63 20.38
N ARG A 400 -14.10 22.89 19.92
CA ARG A 400 -13.92 24.06 20.81
C ARG A 400 -15.03 24.15 21.84
N CYS A 401 -16.27 23.92 21.44
CA CYS A 401 -17.41 23.89 22.35
C CYS A 401 -17.26 22.79 23.40
N ALA A 402 -16.80 21.60 23.01
CA ALA A 402 -16.63 20.47 23.92
C ALA A 402 -15.59 20.78 25.00
N LEU A 403 -14.44 21.33 24.58
CA LEU A 403 -13.38 21.76 25.49
C LEU A 403 -13.86 22.85 26.47
N ALA A 404 -14.62 23.83 25.98
CA ALA A 404 -15.16 24.89 26.83
C ALA A 404 -16.18 24.37 27.86
N THR A 405 -17.04 23.45 27.44
CA THR A 405 -18.09 22.85 28.27
C THR A 405 -17.49 22.00 29.39
N VAL A 406 -16.48 21.18 29.06
CA VAL A 406 -15.70 20.40 30.05
C VAL A 406 -14.99 21.32 31.05
N ASN A 407 -14.35 22.39 30.58
CA ASN A 407 -13.63 23.32 31.46
C ASN A 407 -14.57 24.04 32.45
N GLN A 408 -15.80 24.33 32.03
CA GLN A 408 -16.83 24.91 32.88
C GLN A 408 -17.55 23.89 33.77
N LYS A 409 -17.21 22.59 33.66
CA LYS A 409 -17.91 21.46 34.31
C LYS A 409 -19.42 21.48 34.02
N ASN A 410 -19.82 22.02 32.86
CA ASN A 410 -21.18 22.01 32.38
C ASN A 410 -21.34 20.81 31.42
N GLN A 411 -22.57 20.32 31.26
CA GLN A 411 -22.91 19.29 30.27
C GLN A 411 -23.84 19.83 29.18
N SER A 412 -24.38 21.04 29.37
CA SER A 412 -25.23 21.74 28.40
C SER A 412 -24.38 22.59 27.46
N LEU A 413 -24.74 22.63 26.18
CA LEU A 413 -24.16 23.54 25.21
C LEU A 413 -24.87 24.90 25.30
N ASP A 414 -24.20 25.90 25.87
CA ASP A 414 -24.78 27.24 25.99
C ASP A 414 -24.58 28.08 24.73
N LYS A 415 -25.58 28.91 24.40
CA LYS A 415 -25.58 29.84 23.25
C LYS A 415 -24.33 30.72 23.19
N LEU A 416 -23.83 31.17 24.35
CA LEU A 416 -22.65 32.03 24.44
C LEU A 416 -21.37 31.28 24.05
N ILE A 417 -21.23 30.02 24.48
CA ILE A 417 -20.09 29.16 24.14
C ILE A 417 -20.05 28.96 22.62
N LEU A 418 -21.18 28.59 22.03
CA LEU A 418 -21.32 28.35 20.60
C LEU A 418 -21.03 29.61 19.78
N LYS A 419 -21.59 30.78 20.15
CA LYS A 419 -21.29 32.06 19.48
C LYS A 419 -19.81 32.42 19.52
N ASN A 420 -19.17 32.28 20.68
CA ASN A 420 -17.75 32.58 20.83
C ASN A 420 -16.87 31.63 19.99
N ALA A 421 -17.25 30.34 19.92
CA ALA A 421 -16.54 29.37 19.10
C ALA A 421 -16.69 29.66 17.59
N LEU A 422 -17.90 30.00 17.14
CA LEU A 422 -18.18 30.39 15.75
C LEU A 422 -17.39 31.65 15.35
N GLN A 423 -17.39 32.69 16.18
CA GLN A 423 -16.63 33.91 15.90
C GLN A 423 -15.12 33.65 15.79
N LYS A 424 -14.55 32.83 16.68
CA LYS A 424 -13.12 32.50 16.63
C LYS A 424 -12.75 31.69 15.39
N GLU A 425 -13.61 30.79 14.92
CA GLU A 425 -13.33 30.03 13.70
C GLU A 425 -13.48 30.90 12.45
N LYS A 426 -14.42 31.85 12.44
CA LYS A 426 -14.60 32.79 11.32
C LYS A 426 -13.46 33.81 11.17
N LEU A 427 -12.74 34.10 12.26
CA LEU A 427 -11.58 35.01 12.27
C LEU A 427 -10.28 34.34 11.79
N LYS A 428 -10.28 33.03 11.61
CA LYS A 428 -9.14 32.25 11.11
C LYS A 428 -9.21 32.16 9.60
#